data_AF-A0A4D6HMY1-F1
#
_entry.id   AF-A0A4D6HMY1-F1
#
_cell.length_a   1.000
_cell.length_b   1.000
_cell.length_c   1.000
_cell.angle_alpha   90.00
_cell.angle_beta   90.00
_cell.angle_gamma   90.00
#
_symmetry.space_group_name_H-M   'P 1'
#
loop_
_entity.id
_entity.type
_entity.pdbx_description
1 polymer ?
#
loop_
_entity_poly.entity_id
_entity_poly.type
_entity_poly.pdbx_seq_one_letter_code
_entity_poly.pdbx_strand_id
1 'polypeptide(L)'
;MNEKEAIQRTVQVLSENLPSDVTVRTEGGGEFQNFPCVIVSWTTRRLDRLQGNNPYAGVTRDENGNAVSEVLHAYFEMRLDLWIKTYDDEQIRMADEPHWGEEGRDELVNMVHEVFLPYEYRPEQFHEDTFEWQVGDGLSRSKPTEEPNWFETDQTVTFRYVKEVTNDDVDTLESIERNVNAE
;
A
#
# COMPACT_ATOMS: atom_id res chain seq x y z
N MET A 1 -3.34 -0.83 -13.65
CA MET A 1 -2.46 -0.54 -12.51
C MET A 1 -1.51 -1.70 -12.28
N ASN A 2 -0.24 -1.43 -11.99
CA ASN A 2 0.73 -2.44 -11.57
C ASN A 2 1.04 -2.35 -10.06
N GLU A 3 1.71 -3.36 -9.51
CA GLU A 3 2.02 -3.42 -8.07
C GLU A 3 2.86 -2.22 -7.59
N LYS A 4 3.89 -1.84 -8.36
CA LYS A 4 4.75 -0.70 -8.01
C LYS A 4 3.94 0.60 -7.93
N GLU A 5 3.08 0.84 -8.91
CA GLU A 5 2.20 2.01 -8.97
C GLU A 5 1.23 2.05 -7.78
N ALA A 6 0.63 0.90 -7.43
CA ALA A 6 -0.27 0.79 -6.29
C ALA A 6 0.43 1.15 -4.96
N ILE A 7 1.66 0.68 -4.75
CA ILE A 7 2.45 1.00 -3.55
C ILE A 7 2.92 2.45 -3.55
N GLN A 8 3.39 2.98 -4.69
CA GLN A 8 3.76 4.39 -4.81
C GLN A 8 2.57 5.31 -4.49
N ARG A 9 1.39 4.97 -5.01
CA ARG A 9 0.15 5.70 -4.74
C ARG A 9 -0.24 5.61 -3.26
N THR A 10 -0.11 4.45 -2.65
CA THR A 10 -0.38 4.24 -1.21
C THR A 10 0.50 5.13 -0.35
N VAL A 11 1.82 5.12 -0.60
CA VAL A 11 2.78 5.96 0.14
C VAL A 11 2.47 7.44 -0.09
N GLN A 12 2.18 7.85 -1.32
CA GLN A 12 1.82 9.23 -1.65
C GLN A 12 0.58 9.69 -0.89
N VAL A 13 -0.51 8.92 -0.94
CA VAL A 13 -1.78 9.23 -0.29
C VAL A 13 -1.58 9.40 1.23
N LEU A 14 -0.80 8.52 1.85
CA LEU A 14 -0.48 8.63 3.27
C LEU A 14 0.37 9.87 3.56
N SER A 15 1.44 10.13 2.79
CA SER A 15 2.31 11.29 2.99
C SER A 15 1.62 12.63 2.76
N GLU A 16 0.60 12.69 1.88
CA GLU A 16 -0.15 13.92 1.59
C GLU A 16 -1.21 14.25 2.65
N ASN A 17 -1.71 13.24 3.37
CA ASN A 17 -2.84 13.41 4.29
C ASN A 17 -2.46 13.23 5.77
N LEU A 18 -1.30 12.64 6.08
CA LEU A 18 -0.79 12.56 7.44
C LEU A 18 0.02 13.81 7.82
N PRO A 19 0.17 14.10 9.12
CA PRO A 19 1.04 15.17 9.60
C PRO A 19 2.48 15.06 9.05
N SER A 20 3.12 16.20 8.80
CA SER A 20 4.44 16.26 8.15
C SER A 20 5.60 15.68 8.97
N ASP A 21 5.40 15.49 10.27
CA ASP A 21 6.31 14.83 11.19
C ASP A 21 6.16 13.30 11.20
N VAL A 22 5.12 12.75 10.55
CA VAL A 22 4.95 11.31 10.36
C VAL A 22 5.73 10.82 9.15
N THR A 23 6.66 9.90 9.40
CA THR A 23 7.40 9.24 8.32
C THR A 23 6.58 8.11 7.69
N VAL A 24 6.35 8.14 6.39
CA VAL A 24 5.72 7.01 5.66
C VAL A 24 6.75 6.32 4.78
N ARG A 25 6.87 4.99 4.87
CA ARG A 25 7.84 4.23 4.08
C ARG A 25 7.40 2.80 3.79
N THR A 26 8.03 2.15 2.82
CA THR A 26 7.86 0.71 2.56
C THR A 26 8.75 -0.15 3.47
N GLU A 27 8.36 -1.39 3.71
CA GLU A 27 9.21 -2.39 4.35
C GLU A 27 10.50 -2.62 3.51
N GLY A 28 11.67 -2.74 4.17
CA GLY A 28 12.95 -3.05 3.50
C GLY A 28 13.89 -1.86 3.22
N GLY A 29 13.53 -0.63 3.60
CA GLY A 29 14.45 0.51 3.57
C GLY A 29 15.44 0.47 4.74
N GLY A 30 16.75 0.42 4.45
CA GLY A 30 17.84 0.42 5.44
C GLY A 30 18.06 1.76 6.17
N GLU A 31 17.05 2.62 6.19
CA GLU A 31 17.10 3.91 6.86
C GLU A 31 16.87 3.77 8.37
N PHE A 32 17.47 4.67 9.13
CA PHE A 32 17.22 4.79 10.56
C PHE A 32 15.73 5.00 10.83
N GLN A 33 15.21 4.31 11.83
CA GLN A 33 13.81 4.37 12.21
C GLN A 33 13.54 5.67 12.99
N ASN A 34 12.89 6.63 12.33
CA ASN A 34 12.36 7.84 12.96
C ASN A 34 10.89 7.63 13.31
N PHE A 35 10.48 7.94 14.54
CA PHE A 35 9.07 7.93 14.95
C PHE A 35 8.52 9.37 15.00
N PRO A 36 7.21 9.56 14.83
CA PRO A 36 6.21 8.56 14.45
C PRO A 36 6.38 8.09 13.00
N CYS A 37 6.04 6.82 12.72
CA CYS A 37 6.09 6.29 11.37
C CYS A 37 4.98 5.30 11.02
N VAL A 38 4.62 5.26 9.75
CA VAL A 38 3.77 4.25 9.11
C VAL A 38 4.62 3.46 8.11
N ILE A 39 4.76 2.16 8.36
CA ILE A 39 5.49 1.24 7.49
C ILE A 39 4.48 0.44 6.68
N VAL A 40 4.57 0.53 5.36
CA VAL A 40 3.72 -0.19 4.41
C VAL A 40 4.41 -1.49 4.02
N SER A 41 3.85 -2.61 4.47
CA SER A 41 4.12 -3.94 3.93
C SER A 41 2.93 -4.40 3.10
N TRP A 42 3.13 -5.30 2.14
CA TRP A 42 2.03 -5.75 1.28
C TRP A 42 2.21 -7.18 0.78
N THR A 43 1.07 -7.76 0.41
CA THR A 43 0.99 -9.01 -0.35
C THR A 43 0.01 -8.85 -1.50
N THR A 44 0.34 -9.45 -2.63
CA THR A 44 -0.49 -9.40 -3.85
C THR A 44 -0.87 -10.81 -4.25
N ARG A 45 -2.15 -11.05 -4.54
CA ARG A 45 -2.61 -12.32 -5.10
C ARG A 45 -3.47 -12.12 -6.33
N ARG A 46 -3.31 -13.02 -7.30
CA ARG A 46 -4.20 -13.09 -8.46
C ARG A 46 -5.54 -13.69 -8.02
N LEU A 47 -6.62 -13.08 -8.45
CA LEU A 47 -7.97 -13.62 -8.24
C LEU A 47 -8.33 -14.56 -9.39
N ASP A 48 -8.82 -15.74 -9.04
CA ASP A 48 -9.54 -16.58 -9.99
C ASP A 48 -10.79 -15.85 -10.45
N ARG A 49 -11.10 -15.96 -11.75
CA ARG A 49 -12.16 -15.20 -12.45
C ARG A 49 -13.30 -14.78 -11.51
N LEU A 50 -13.38 -13.49 -11.21
CA LEU A 50 -14.53 -12.91 -10.52
C LEU A 50 -15.79 -13.21 -11.34
N GLN A 51 -16.86 -13.66 -10.68
CA GLN A 51 -18.10 -14.03 -11.37
C GLN A 51 -18.61 -12.85 -12.22
N GLY A 52 -18.73 -13.06 -13.53
CA GLY A 52 -19.23 -12.06 -14.47
C GLY A 52 -18.18 -11.20 -15.17
N ASN A 53 -16.89 -11.32 -14.82
CA ASN A 53 -15.84 -10.49 -15.44
C ASN A 53 -15.35 -11.05 -16.78
N ASN A 54 -15.23 -10.17 -17.78
CA ASN A 54 -14.72 -10.50 -19.11
C ASN A 54 -13.19 -10.32 -19.16
N PRO A 55 -12.42 -11.39 -19.40
CA PRO A 55 -10.97 -11.30 -19.49
C PRO A 55 -10.48 -10.58 -20.74
N TYR A 56 -11.34 -10.34 -21.75
CA TYR A 56 -10.93 -9.64 -22.97
C TYR A 56 -11.06 -8.12 -22.80
N ALA A 57 -9.95 -7.40 -22.94
CA ALA A 57 -9.88 -5.95 -22.86
C ALA A 57 -9.76 -5.30 -24.25
N GLY A 58 -9.11 -5.96 -25.21
CA GLY A 58 -8.98 -5.44 -26.57
C GLY A 58 -7.85 -6.07 -27.37
N VAL A 59 -7.35 -5.31 -28.35
CA VAL A 59 -6.20 -5.68 -29.19
C VAL A 59 -5.26 -4.50 -29.37
N THR A 60 -3.96 -4.77 -29.28
CA THR A 60 -2.91 -3.83 -29.67
C THR A 60 -2.74 -3.90 -31.18
N ARG A 61 -2.58 -2.73 -31.83
CA ARG A 61 -2.39 -2.64 -33.28
C ARG A 61 -1.03 -2.02 -33.63
N ASP A 62 -0.44 -2.48 -34.72
CA ASP A 62 0.78 -1.88 -35.27
C ASP A 62 0.49 -0.53 -35.97
N GLU A 63 1.54 0.14 -36.44
CA GLU A 63 1.47 1.41 -37.20
C GLU A 63 0.62 1.30 -38.48
N ASN A 64 0.40 0.08 -38.99
CA ASN A 64 -0.41 -0.20 -40.17
C ASN A 64 -1.88 -0.55 -39.81
N GLY A 65 -2.23 -0.55 -38.52
CA GLY A 65 -3.56 -0.88 -38.01
C GLY A 65 -3.85 -2.39 -37.91
N ASN A 66 -2.87 -3.26 -38.13
CA ASN A 66 -3.02 -4.70 -37.98
C ASN A 66 -3.01 -5.08 -36.51
N ALA A 67 -3.89 -5.98 -36.08
CA ALA A 67 -3.87 -6.51 -34.72
C ALA A 67 -2.63 -7.38 -34.53
N VAL A 68 -1.82 -7.07 -33.52
CA VAL A 68 -0.55 -7.77 -33.23
C VAL A 68 -0.54 -8.51 -31.89
N SER A 69 -1.38 -8.09 -30.94
CA SER A 69 -1.46 -8.71 -29.61
C SER A 69 -2.86 -8.56 -29.03
N GLU A 70 -3.27 -9.49 -28.19
CA GLU A 70 -4.50 -9.39 -27.40
C GLU A 70 -4.19 -8.72 -26.07
N VAL A 71 -5.10 -7.83 -25.64
CA VAL A 71 -5.05 -7.22 -24.31
C VAL A 71 -6.09 -7.92 -23.44
N LEU A 72 -5.64 -8.44 -22.30
CA LEU A 72 -6.47 -9.18 -21.36
C LEU A 72 -6.52 -8.48 -20.00
N HIS A 73 -7.67 -8.54 -19.34
CA HIS A 73 -7.80 -8.13 -17.94
C HIS A 73 -7.40 -9.27 -17.00
N ALA A 74 -6.46 -8.99 -16.12
CA ALA A 74 -6.12 -9.81 -14.96
C ALA A 74 -6.52 -9.09 -13.67
N TYR A 75 -7.20 -9.80 -12.78
CA TYR A 75 -7.72 -9.24 -11.53
C TYR A 75 -6.82 -9.65 -10.36
N PHE A 76 -6.55 -8.70 -9.48
CA PHE A 76 -5.68 -8.87 -8.33
C PHE A 76 -6.34 -8.33 -7.06
N GLU A 77 -5.96 -8.92 -5.94
CA GLU A 77 -6.24 -8.39 -4.62
C GLU A 77 -4.89 -8.07 -3.96
N MET A 78 -4.74 -6.84 -3.52
CA MET A 78 -3.62 -6.38 -2.71
C MET A 78 -4.08 -6.21 -1.28
N ARG A 79 -3.30 -6.77 -0.36
CA ARG A 79 -3.44 -6.55 1.08
C ARG A 79 -2.24 -5.75 1.54
N LEU A 80 -2.50 -4.56 2.05
CA LEU A 80 -1.55 -3.71 2.74
C LEU A 80 -1.61 -4.03 4.24
N ASP A 81 -0.47 -4.31 4.83
CA ASP A 81 -0.29 -4.39 6.28
C ASP A 81 0.50 -3.15 6.72
N LEU A 82 -0.19 -2.20 7.35
CA LEU A 82 0.34 -0.91 7.79
C LEU A 82 0.79 -1.04 9.24
N TRP A 83 2.08 -0.87 9.50
CA TRP A 83 2.61 -0.88 10.86
C TRP A 83 2.81 0.55 11.33
N ILE A 84 2.06 0.91 12.36
CA ILE A 84 2.04 2.25 12.93
C ILE A 84 2.86 2.22 14.22
N LYS A 85 3.84 3.11 14.32
CA LYS A 85 4.78 3.14 15.45
C LYS A 85 5.01 4.56 15.95
N THR A 86 4.98 4.75 17.27
CA THR A 86 5.15 6.05 17.96
C THR A 86 6.11 5.90 19.16
N TYR A 87 6.66 6.99 19.70
CA TYR A 87 7.61 6.94 20.81
C TYR A 87 6.92 6.57 22.13
N ASP A 88 7.62 5.88 23.03
CA ASP A 88 7.14 5.65 24.41
C ASP A 88 7.37 6.89 25.30
N ASP A 89 8.49 7.59 25.09
CA ASP A 89 9.04 8.56 26.04
C ASP A 89 8.50 10.00 25.91
N GLU A 90 7.44 10.27 25.12
CA GLU A 90 6.91 11.63 25.02
C GLU A 90 6.16 12.04 26.30
N GLN A 91 6.70 13.04 27.01
CA GLN A 91 5.96 13.75 28.05
C GLN A 91 4.66 14.30 27.48
N ILE A 92 3.54 14.07 28.17
CA ILE A 92 2.24 14.70 27.91
C ILE A 92 2.46 16.22 27.71
N ARG A 93 2.45 16.68 26.47
CA ARG A 93 2.50 18.11 26.12
C ARG A 93 1.11 18.74 26.29
N MET A 94 1.01 20.05 26.12
CA MET A 94 -0.27 20.76 26.17
C MET A 94 -1.25 20.19 25.12
N ALA A 95 -2.55 20.21 25.40
CA ALA A 95 -3.63 19.54 24.63
C ALA A 95 -3.81 19.99 23.16
N ASP A 96 -2.99 20.91 22.67
CA ASP A 96 -3.14 21.56 21.36
C ASP A 96 -2.04 21.16 20.34
N GLU A 97 -1.11 20.26 20.71
CA GLU A 97 -0.08 19.68 19.84
C GLU A 97 -0.30 18.18 19.68
N PRO A 98 0.02 17.55 18.53
CA PRO A 98 -0.03 16.09 18.39
C PRO A 98 0.89 15.43 19.43
N HIS A 99 0.35 14.53 20.23
CA HIS A 99 1.11 13.67 21.13
C HIS A 99 1.48 12.40 20.37
N TRP A 100 2.72 11.94 20.44
CA TRP A 100 3.15 10.68 19.81
C TRP A 100 3.56 9.62 20.84
N GLY A 101 2.82 9.57 21.96
CA GLY A 101 2.81 8.49 22.94
C GLY A 101 1.85 7.35 22.56
N GLU A 102 1.30 6.66 23.57
CA GLU A 102 0.25 5.64 23.36
C GLU A 102 -1.03 6.24 22.77
N GLU A 103 -1.52 7.35 23.32
CA GLU A 103 -2.70 8.06 22.79
C GLU A 103 -2.44 8.52 21.35
N GLY A 104 -1.23 8.98 21.07
CA GLY A 104 -0.76 9.35 19.74
C GLY A 104 -0.77 8.24 18.71
N ARG A 105 -0.46 7.02 19.13
CA ARG A 105 -0.60 5.83 18.28
C ARG A 105 -2.05 5.65 17.87
N ASP A 106 -2.99 5.74 18.82
CA ASP A 106 -4.42 5.55 18.55
C ASP A 106 -4.99 6.66 17.66
N GLU A 107 -4.54 7.90 17.87
CA GLU A 107 -4.83 9.01 16.96
C GLU A 107 -4.28 8.74 15.55
N LEU A 108 -3.03 8.27 15.43
CA LEU A 108 -2.43 7.96 14.13
C LEU A 108 -3.17 6.83 13.41
N VAL A 109 -3.60 5.80 14.14
CA VAL A 109 -4.43 4.71 13.62
C VAL A 109 -5.76 5.27 13.07
N ASN A 110 -6.41 6.16 13.82
CA ASN A 110 -7.65 6.80 13.36
C ASN A 110 -7.40 7.67 12.12
N MET A 111 -6.31 8.44 12.08
CA MET A 111 -5.95 9.24 10.89
C MET A 111 -5.71 8.34 9.68
N VAL A 112 -4.93 7.26 9.81
CA VAL A 112 -4.68 6.31 8.72
C VAL A 112 -6.00 5.68 8.24
N HIS A 113 -6.90 5.33 9.15
CA HIS A 113 -8.24 4.86 8.82
C HIS A 113 -9.03 5.89 8.00
N GLU A 114 -9.10 7.14 8.48
CA GLU A 114 -9.82 8.23 7.81
C GLU A 114 -9.26 8.56 6.43
N VAL A 115 -7.94 8.41 6.21
CA VAL A 115 -7.31 8.60 4.90
C VAL A 115 -7.83 7.61 3.86
N PHE A 116 -8.08 6.36 4.25
CA PHE A 116 -8.52 5.32 3.31
C PHE A 116 -10.03 5.14 3.23
N LEU A 117 -10.78 5.59 4.24
CA LEU A 117 -12.24 5.45 4.30
C LEU A 117 -12.98 5.99 3.05
N PRO A 118 -12.59 7.11 2.41
CA PRO A 118 -13.22 7.58 1.18
C PRO A 118 -13.20 6.56 0.04
N TYR A 119 -12.15 5.73 -0.03
CA TYR A 119 -11.98 4.75 -1.10
C TYR A 119 -12.87 3.52 -0.95
N GLU A 120 -13.42 3.25 0.24
CA GLU A 120 -14.47 2.22 0.39
C GLU A 120 -15.72 2.53 -0.43
N TYR A 121 -16.07 3.82 -0.52
CA TYR A 121 -17.22 4.28 -1.28
C TYR A 121 -16.90 4.54 -2.75
N ARG A 122 -15.67 4.99 -3.04
CA ARG A 122 -15.22 5.36 -4.39
C ARG A 122 -13.79 4.88 -4.65
N PRO A 123 -13.60 3.57 -4.89
CA PRO A 123 -12.28 3.01 -5.17
C PRO A 123 -11.58 3.70 -6.33
N GLU A 124 -12.32 4.18 -7.33
CA GLU A 124 -11.79 4.86 -8.52
C GLU A 124 -11.03 6.16 -8.21
N GLN A 125 -11.22 6.74 -7.02
CA GLN A 125 -10.49 7.94 -6.58
C GLN A 125 -9.06 7.62 -6.14
N PHE A 126 -8.78 6.37 -5.75
CA PHE A 126 -7.42 5.92 -5.48
C PHE A 126 -6.66 5.73 -6.80
N HIS A 127 -7.26 4.97 -7.72
CA HIS A 127 -6.79 4.71 -9.08
C HIS A 127 -7.96 4.30 -9.99
N GLU A 128 -7.93 4.59 -11.29
CA GLU A 128 -9.04 4.23 -12.19
C GLU A 128 -9.31 2.72 -12.28
N ASP A 129 -8.26 1.92 -12.16
CA ASP A 129 -8.31 0.45 -12.16
C ASP A 129 -8.71 -0.21 -10.83
N THR A 130 -8.87 0.56 -9.75
CA THR A 130 -9.38 0.01 -8.47
C THR A 130 -10.90 -0.01 -8.45
N PHE A 131 -11.47 -1.13 -8.00
CA PHE A 131 -12.93 -1.34 -8.06
C PHE A 131 -13.55 -1.88 -6.76
N GLU A 132 -12.74 -2.27 -5.78
CA GLU A 132 -13.19 -2.71 -4.47
C GLU A 132 -12.14 -2.33 -3.43
N TRP A 133 -12.60 -1.88 -2.27
CA TRP A 133 -11.73 -1.43 -1.18
C TRP A 133 -12.36 -1.80 0.15
N GLN A 134 -11.54 -2.19 1.11
CA GLN A 134 -11.92 -2.53 2.46
C GLN A 134 -10.83 -2.08 3.43
N VAL A 135 -11.19 -1.24 4.39
CA VAL A 135 -10.35 -0.83 5.51
C VAL A 135 -10.64 -1.77 6.67
N GLY A 136 -9.63 -2.49 7.15
CA GLY A 136 -9.72 -3.31 8.34
C GLY A 136 -9.66 -2.47 9.61
N ASP A 137 -10.24 -3.00 10.69
CA ASP A 137 -10.08 -2.43 12.01
C ASP A 137 -8.62 -2.53 12.45
N GLY A 138 -8.10 -1.46 13.07
CA GLY A 138 -6.78 -1.49 13.70
C GLY A 138 -6.79 -2.45 14.88
N LEU A 139 -5.96 -3.49 14.83
CA LEU A 139 -5.82 -4.41 15.95
C LEU A 139 -4.54 -4.03 16.70
N SER A 140 -4.67 -3.59 17.94
CA SER A 140 -3.48 -3.32 18.74
C SER A 140 -2.77 -4.64 19.05
N ARG A 141 -1.53 -4.80 18.57
CA ARG A 141 -0.67 -5.93 18.92
C ARG A 141 0.23 -5.56 20.07
N SER A 142 -0.12 -5.97 21.29
CA SER A 142 0.89 -6.04 22.35
C SER A 142 1.83 -7.20 22.02
N LYS A 143 3.10 -6.92 21.72
CA LYS A 143 4.15 -7.95 21.77
C LYS A 143 4.80 -7.89 23.16
N PRO A 144 4.47 -8.80 24.10
CA PRO A 144 5.08 -8.81 25.41
C PRO A 144 6.37 -9.60 25.32
N THR A 145 7.47 -8.97 24.90
CA THR A 145 8.82 -9.50 25.13
C THR A 145 9.84 -8.40 24.91
N GLU A 146 10.34 -7.85 26.03
CA GLU A 146 11.27 -6.70 26.16
C GLU A 146 10.72 -5.40 25.58
N GLU A 147 10.26 -4.49 26.46
CA GLU A 147 9.73 -3.17 26.09
C GLU A 147 10.74 -2.42 25.23
N PRO A 148 10.50 -2.35 23.91
CA PRO A 148 11.20 -1.38 23.11
C PRO A 148 10.59 -0.01 23.45
N ASN A 149 11.35 1.09 23.44
CA ASN A 149 10.83 2.44 23.74
C ASN A 149 9.87 2.99 22.65
N TRP A 150 8.92 2.18 22.15
CA TRP A 150 7.92 2.56 21.16
C TRP A 150 6.64 1.73 21.29
N PHE A 151 5.51 2.34 20.94
CA PHE A 151 4.24 1.64 20.76
C PHE A 151 4.07 1.18 19.30
N GLU A 152 3.38 0.05 19.08
CA GLU A 152 3.15 -0.55 17.75
C GLU A 152 1.69 -0.99 17.61
N THR A 153 1.08 -0.78 16.43
CA THR A 153 -0.24 -1.31 16.06
C THR A 153 -0.28 -1.61 14.57
N ASP A 154 -0.99 -2.67 14.17
CA ASP A 154 -1.24 -3.01 12.77
C ASP A 154 -2.64 -2.58 12.33
N GLN A 155 -2.69 -2.02 11.13
CA GLN A 155 -3.92 -1.79 10.40
C GLN A 155 -3.81 -2.45 9.02
N THR A 156 -4.83 -3.18 8.63
CA THR A 156 -4.87 -3.83 7.32
C THR A 156 -5.78 -3.06 6.39
N VAL A 157 -5.36 -2.87 5.14
CA VAL A 157 -6.21 -2.33 4.07
C VAL A 157 -6.15 -3.31 2.90
N THR A 158 -7.30 -3.70 2.37
CA THR A 158 -7.38 -4.61 1.23
C THR A 158 -8.09 -3.91 0.08
N PHE A 159 -7.56 -4.03 -1.12
CA PHE A 159 -8.25 -3.53 -2.32
C PHE A 159 -8.03 -4.43 -3.51
N ARG A 160 -8.95 -4.34 -4.47
CA ARG A 160 -8.88 -5.10 -5.72
C ARG A 160 -8.73 -4.17 -6.91
N TYR A 161 -7.93 -4.61 -7.86
CA TYR A 161 -7.61 -3.85 -9.05
C TYR A 161 -7.48 -4.71 -10.29
N VAL A 162 -7.61 -4.06 -11.45
CA VAL A 162 -7.41 -4.65 -12.75
C VAL A 162 -6.03 -4.26 -13.30
N LYS A 163 -5.36 -5.25 -13.89
CA LYS A 163 -4.16 -5.04 -14.67
C LYS A 163 -4.43 -5.52 -16.09
N GLU A 164 -4.21 -4.66 -17.07
CA GLU A 164 -4.11 -5.08 -18.46
C GLU A 164 -2.81 -5.84 -18.67
N VAL A 165 -2.91 -6.99 -19.34
CA VAL A 165 -1.79 -7.87 -19.66
C VAL A 165 -1.88 -8.18 -21.15
N THR A 166 -0.81 -7.92 -21.87
CA THR A 166 -0.66 -8.33 -23.27
C THR A 166 0.00 -9.70 -23.34
N ASN A 167 -0.15 -10.40 -24.47
CA ASN A 167 0.55 -11.68 -24.68
C ASN A 167 2.09 -11.51 -24.70
N ASP A 168 2.57 -10.28 -24.86
CA ASP A 168 4.00 -9.93 -24.85
C ASP A 168 4.50 -9.63 -23.41
N ASP A 169 3.60 -9.42 -22.44
CA ASP A 169 3.91 -9.22 -21.01
C ASP A 169 4.17 -10.53 -20.26
N VAL A 170 4.29 -11.66 -20.97
CA VAL A 170 4.84 -12.88 -20.38
C VAL A 170 6.31 -12.60 -20.13
N ASP A 171 6.62 -12.12 -18.92
CA ASP A 171 7.96 -12.10 -18.34
C ASP A 171 8.58 -13.51 -18.50
N THR A 172 9.25 -13.75 -19.61
CA THR A 172 10.38 -14.65 -19.64
C THR A 172 11.34 -14.04 -18.64
N LEU A 173 11.42 -14.64 -17.46
CA LEU A 173 12.50 -14.49 -16.47
C LEU A 173 13.85 -14.77 -17.14
N GLU A 174 14.30 -13.89 -18.02
CA GLU A 174 15.62 -13.88 -18.61
C GLU A 174 16.32 -12.63 -18.11
N SER A 175 17.29 -12.85 -17.22
CA SER A 175 18.21 -11.88 -16.62
C SER A 175 17.71 -11.12 -15.39
N ILE A 176 18.01 -11.71 -14.23
CA ILE A 176 18.34 -10.90 -13.04
C ILE A 176 19.72 -10.30 -13.34
N GLU A 177 19.79 -9.02 -13.70
CA GLU A 177 21.04 -8.26 -13.66
C GLU A 177 21.47 -8.12 -12.18
N ARG A 178 22.21 -9.10 -11.67
CA ARG A 178 23.09 -8.90 -10.51
C ARG A 178 24.31 -8.13 -10.98
N ASN A 179 24.25 -6.81 -10.95
CA ASN A 179 25.42 -5.95 -10.83
C ASN A 179 25.03 -4.58 -10.28
N VAL A 180 25.23 -4.38 -8.99
CA VAL A 180 25.60 -3.05 -8.48
C VAL A 180 27.02 -3.20 -7.96
N ASN A 181 27.94 -2.57 -8.69
CA ASN A 181 29.37 -2.67 -8.55
C ASN A 181 29.86 -2.32 -7.15
N ALA A 182 30.82 -3.11 -6.67
CA ALA A 182 31.80 -2.65 -5.70
C ALA A 182 32.81 -1.77 -6.43
N GLU A 183 32.90 -0.50 -6.02
CA GLU A 183 34.14 0.29 -6.03
C GLU A 183 34.28 0.97 -4.67
#